data_AF-A0A7C8JIZ7-F1
#
_entry.id   AF-A0A7C8JIZ7-F1
#
_cell.length_a   1.000
_cell.length_b   1.000
_cell.length_c   1.000
_cell.angle_alpha   90.00
_cell.angle_beta   90.00
_cell.angle_gamma   90.00
#
_symmetry.space_group_name_H-M   'P 1'
#
loop_
_entity.id
_entity.type
_entity.pdbx_description
1 polymer ?
#
loop_
_entity_poly.entity_id
_entity_poly.type
_entity_poly.pdbx_seq_one_letter_code
_entity_poly.pdbx_strand_id
1 'polypeptide(L)'
;MFKLALVQALVGSALAGTVIWDGRFNEFSSSTDLNNWSWSNQVGPYQYYIHGSAAVTQYVNLSPSYKNPADTASNQGVKISIDKTAYWNGQNMRRTELIPQTSAGINQGRVYYHFSVKRTNTNAPRADLEHQVNFFESHFTELKYGLLSGASGSSDPTLKWCVSGQTKWSVTFDADVWHNVAYDIDFSANQVSFWHSTGSDPLVLTAGPFSVSTSSNGADWHLGVLRLPMNSDLQSSDVEDWYFSGVYVESGSLNTQIGSGVTPTTTRTTTTAVRTTTTSSTTTQRTTTGTTFSTTIRTTTTTSPTTTARTTTPSTTRSTTAATTTTSASGSPPANKWGQCGGIGWTGATTCVDGSTCQALNPYYSQCL
;
A
#
# COMPACT_ATOMS: atom_id res chain seq x y z
N MET A 1 -22.99 51.31 27.07
CA MET A 1 -22.10 51.12 25.90
C MET A 1 -21.47 49.74 25.99
N PHE A 2 -22.09 48.72 25.38
CA PHE A 2 -21.50 47.37 25.31
C PHE A 2 -20.77 47.25 23.96
N LYS A 3 -19.44 47.16 23.99
CA LYS A 3 -18.63 46.86 22.81
C LYS A 3 -18.74 45.36 22.52
N LEU A 4 -19.43 45.03 21.43
CA LEU A 4 -19.47 43.69 20.89
C LEU A 4 -18.13 43.42 20.19
N ALA A 5 -17.28 42.58 20.79
CA ALA A 5 -16.05 42.13 20.14
C ALA A 5 -16.41 41.05 19.10
N LEU A 6 -16.26 41.39 17.83
CA LEU A 6 -16.40 40.47 16.71
C LEU A 6 -15.15 39.57 16.68
N VAL A 7 -15.28 38.32 17.14
CA VAL A 7 -14.25 37.29 16.95
C VAL A 7 -14.35 36.81 15.50
N GLN A 8 -13.43 37.28 14.66
CA GLN A 8 -13.25 36.75 13.30
C GLN A 8 -12.59 35.38 13.43
N ALA A 9 -13.38 34.31 13.31
CA ALA A 9 -12.86 32.97 13.10
C ALA A 9 -12.24 32.91 11.69
N LEU A 10 -10.92 33.02 11.57
CA LEU A 10 -10.21 32.58 10.37
C LEU A 10 -10.35 31.05 10.30
N VAL A 11 -11.29 30.58 9.49
CA VAL A 11 -11.28 29.20 9.02
C VAL A 11 -10.07 29.09 8.11
N GLY A 12 -8.97 28.54 8.62
CA GLY A 12 -7.83 28.18 7.80
C GLY A 12 -8.29 27.18 6.75
N SER A 13 -8.29 27.60 5.48
CA SER A 13 -8.48 26.68 4.36
C SER A 13 -7.28 25.75 4.37
N ALA A 14 -7.42 24.55 4.92
CA ALA A 14 -6.41 23.51 4.75
C ALA A 14 -6.22 23.32 3.25
N LEU A 15 -5.02 23.60 2.74
CA LEU A 15 -4.67 23.30 1.36
C LEU A 15 -4.79 21.78 1.21
N ALA A 16 -5.78 21.31 0.45
CA ALA A 16 -5.90 19.90 0.13
C ALA A 16 -4.65 19.45 -0.65
N GLY A 17 -4.24 18.19 -0.46
CA GLY A 17 -3.22 17.56 -1.28
C GLY A 17 -3.55 17.63 -2.77
N THR A 18 -2.52 17.55 -3.61
CA THR A 18 -2.67 17.50 -5.06
C THR A 18 -2.46 16.07 -5.53
N VAL A 19 -3.48 15.48 -6.17
CA VAL A 19 -3.34 14.19 -6.86
C VAL A 19 -2.36 14.37 -8.03
N ILE A 20 -1.25 13.64 -7.99
CA ILE A 20 -0.17 13.70 -9.00
C ILE A 20 -0.18 12.49 -9.93
N TRP A 21 -0.88 11.42 -9.56
CA TRP A 21 -1.25 10.32 -10.43
C TRP A 21 -2.57 9.71 -9.96
N ASP A 22 -3.48 9.42 -10.88
CA ASP A 22 -4.83 8.94 -10.60
C ASP A 22 -5.02 7.53 -11.15
N GLY A 23 -5.12 6.55 -10.26
CA GLY A 23 -5.30 5.14 -10.57
C GLY A 23 -6.72 4.63 -10.34
N ARG A 24 -7.73 5.50 -10.19
CA ARG A 24 -9.08 5.11 -9.74
C ARG A 24 -9.94 4.42 -10.80
N PHE A 25 -9.37 4.08 -11.95
CA PHE A 25 -10.06 3.42 -13.08
C PHE A 25 -11.24 4.20 -13.66
N ASN A 26 -11.37 5.49 -13.34
CA ASN A 26 -12.51 6.32 -13.76
C ASN A 26 -12.59 6.53 -15.27
N GLU A 27 -11.45 6.45 -15.96
CA GLU A 27 -11.35 6.58 -17.42
C GLU A 27 -11.60 5.27 -18.16
N PHE A 28 -11.65 4.14 -17.45
CA PHE A 28 -11.88 2.83 -18.05
C PHE A 28 -13.38 2.52 -18.09
N SER A 29 -13.81 2.01 -19.23
CA SER A 29 -15.11 1.40 -19.43
C SER A 29 -15.16 -0.04 -18.90
N SER A 30 -14.05 -0.76 -19.04
CA SER A 30 -13.83 -2.10 -18.48
C SER A 30 -12.33 -2.42 -18.40
N SER A 31 -11.98 -3.56 -17.82
CA SER A 31 -10.58 -4.00 -17.74
C SER A 31 -9.94 -4.27 -19.10
N THR A 32 -10.70 -4.42 -20.19
CA THR A 32 -10.11 -4.58 -21.53
C THR A 32 -9.36 -3.35 -22.00
N ASP A 33 -9.64 -2.18 -21.42
CA ASP A 33 -8.94 -0.94 -21.73
C ASP A 33 -7.46 -0.98 -21.32
N LEU A 34 -7.08 -1.86 -20.39
CA LEU A 34 -5.67 -2.15 -20.05
C LEU A 34 -4.87 -2.67 -21.25
N ASN A 35 -5.52 -3.33 -22.22
CA ASN A 35 -4.85 -3.83 -23.43
C ASN A 35 -4.41 -2.71 -24.39
N ASN A 36 -4.83 -1.45 -24.17
CA ASN A 36 -4.40 -0.32 -24.97
C ASN A 36 -2.95 0.09 -24.66
N TRP A 37 -2.45 -0.24 -23.47
CA TRP A 37 -1.07 -0.02 -23.08
C TRP A 37 -0.16 -1.09 -23.70
N SER A 38 1.01 -0.68 -24.16
CA SER A 38 2.12 -1.57 -24.51
C SER A 38 3.45 -0.86 -24.37
N TRP A 39 4.56 -1.60 -24.40
CA TRP A 39 5.91 -1.00 -24.39
C TRP A 39 6.16 -0.03 -25.56
N SER A 40 5.49 -0.22 -26.70
CA SER A 40 5.59 0.69 -27.84
C SER A 40 4.53 1.81 -27.83
N ASN A 41 3.53 1.72 -26.96
CA ASN A 41 2.43 2.67 -26.84
C ASN A 41 1.98 2.78 -25.37
N GLN A 42 2.79 3.47 -24.57
CA GLN A 42 2.61 3.59 -23.12
C GLN A 42 1.52 4.61 -22.74
N VAL A 43 0.26 4.31 -23.09
CA VAL A 43 -0.92 5.16 -22.86
C VAL A 43 -1.72 4.71 -21.63
N GLY A 44 -2.58 5.60 -21.12
CA GLY A 44 -3.42 5.32 -19.96
C GLY A 44 -2.67 5.40 -18.62
N PRO A 45 -3.35 5.09 -17.52
CA PRO A 45 -2.84 5.30 -16.16
C PRO A 45 -2.01 4.12 -15.62
N TYR A 46 -2.10 2.95 -16.27
CA TYR A 46 -1.49 1.70 -15.82
C TYR A 46 -0.68 1.03 -16.91
N GLN A 47 0.50 0.52 -16.52
CA GLN A 47 1.24 -0.49 -17.24
C GLN A 47 0.64 -1.86 -16.89
N TYR A 48 0.41 -2.69 -17.90
CA TYR A 48 -0.15 -4.02 -17.74
C TYR A 48 0.68 -5.04 -18.52
N TYR A 49 1.62 -5.69 -17.81
CA TYR A 49 2.46 -6.74 -18.39
C TYR A 49 2.83 -7.86 -17.41
N ILE A 50 2.58 -7.69 -16.10
CA ILE A 50 2.84 -8.70 -15.07
C ILE A 50 1.54 -9.48 -14.83
N HIS A 51 1.29 -10.44 -15.71
CA HIS A 51 0.12 -11.31 -15.67
C HIS A 51 0.42 -12.65 -16.34
N GLY A 52 -0.53 -13.59 -16.20
CA GLY A 52 -0.50 -14.88 -16.87
C GLY A 52 -0.85 -14.81 -18.36
N SER A 53 -0.94 -15.96 -19.02
CA SER A 53 -1.16 -16.04 -20.47
C SER A 53 -2.62 -15.91 -20.93
N ALA A 54 -3.60 -15.91 -20.03
CA ALA A 54 -5.01 -15.79 -20.37
C ALA A 54 -5.40 -14.33 -20.69
N ALA A 55 -6.65 -14.14 -21.12
CA ALA A 55 -7.19 -12.82 -21.38
C ALA A 55 -7.24 -11.97 -20.10
N VAL A 56 -7.14 -10.64 -20.23
CA VAL A 56 -7.19 -9.69 -19.10
C VAL A 56 -8.38 -9.90 -18.18
N THR A 57 -9.56 -10.27 -18.71
CA THR A 57 -10.78 -10.52 -17.92
C THR A 57 -10.68 -11.76 -17.01
N GLN A 58 -9.68 -12.61 -17.21
CA GLN A 58 -9.36 -13.69 -16.27
C GLN A 58 -8.74 -13.15 -14.97
N TYR A 59 -8.02 -12.03 -15.05
CA TYR A 59 -7.17 -11.52 -13.99
C TYR A 59 -7.65 -10.20 -13.41
N VAL A 60 -8.25 -9.34 -14.21
CA VAL A 60 -8.67 -7.99 -13.83
C VAL A 60 -10.09 -7.76 -14.30
N ASN A 61 -10.96 -7.35 -13.38
CA ASN A 61 -12.35 -7.04 -13.67
C ASN A 61 -12.77 -5.77 -12.93
N LEU A 62 -13.54 -4.90 -13.57
CA LEU A 62 -13.99 -3.66 -12.97
C LEU A 62 -15.50 -3.70 -12.72
N SER A 63 -15.94 -3.15 -11.59
CA SER A 63 -17.36 -3.02 -11.27
C SER A 63 -17.58 -1.96 -10.18
N PRO A 64 -18.70 -1.21 -10.21
CA PRO A 64 -19.15 -0.39 -9.09
C PRO A 64 -19.29 -1.16 -7.77
N SER A 65 -19.54 -2.47 -7.82
CA SER A 65 -19.63 -3.32 -6.61
C SER A 65 -18.27 -3.73 -6.04
N TYR A 66 -17.17 -3.44 -6.73
CA TYR A 66 -15.81 -3.83 -6.33
C TYR A 66 -15.04 -2.72 -5.63
N LYS A 67 -15.68 -1.57 -5.34
CA LYS A 67 -15.06 -0.47 -4.59
C LYS A 67 -15.56 -0.35 -3.16
N ASN A 68 -14.81 0.41 -2.35
CA ASN A 68 -15.30 0.91 -1.08
C ASN A 68 -16.55 1.77 -1.35
N PRO A 69 -17.72 1.46 -0.77
CA PRO A 69 -18.93 2.26 -0.96
C PRO A 69 -18.78 3.71 -0.49
N ALA A 70 -17.88 3.97 0.47
CA ALA A 70 -17.57 5.32 0.94
C ALA A 70 -16.68 6.10 -0.04
N ASP A 71 -15.98 5.42 -0.95
CA ASP A 71 -15.20 6.07 -2.00
C ASP A 71 -16.12 6.54 -3.13
N THR A 72 -16.64 7.76 -3.00
CA THR A 72 -17.51 8.40 -3.99
C THR A 72 -16.74 8.95 -5.19
N ALA A 73 -15.42 9.06 -5.13
CA ALA A 73 -14.61 9.61 -6.21
C ALA A 73 -14.19 8.54 -7.24
N SER A 74 -14.26 7.25 -6.91
CA SER A 74 -14.11 6.16 -7.88
C SER A 74 -15.47 5.72 -8.44
N ASN A 75 -15.59 5.56 -9.75
CA ASN A 75 -16.78 5.06 -10.43
C ASN A 75 -16.95 3.54 -10.24
N GLN A 76 -15.83 2.85 -10.10
CA GLN A 76 -15.73 1.39 -10.03
C GLN A 76 -14.49 1.01 -9.23
N GLY A 77 -14.52 -0.19 -8.65
CA GLY A 77 -13.32 -0.79 -8.08
C GLY A 77 -12.80 -1.88 -9.01
N VAL A 78 -11.65 -2.42 -8.66
CA VAL A 78 -10.99 -3.49 -9.40
C VAL A 78 -10.98 -4.75 -8.56
N LYS A 79 -11.37 -5.87 -9.19
CA LYS A 79 -11.10 -7.21 -8.70
C LYS A 79 -9.86 -7.73 -9.42
N ILE A 80 -8.79 -7.99 -8.67
CA ILE A 80 -7.56 -8.62 -9.11
C ILE A 80 -7.60 -10.08 -8.69
N SER A 81 -7.48 -10.97 -9.67
CA SER A 81 -7.53 -12.41 -9.49
C SER A 81 -6.18 -13.04 -9.80
N ILE A 82 -5.78 -14.00 -8.97
CA ILE A 82 -4.69 -14.94 -9.29
C ILE A 82 -5.26 -16.36 -9.35
N ASP A 83 -4.97 -17.06 -10.44
CA ASP A 83 -5.38 -18.44 -10.66
C ASP A 83 -4.20 -19.31 -11.11
N LYS A 84 -4.46 -20.57 -11.45
CA LYS A 84 -3.43 -21.51 -11.94
C LYS A 84 -2.69 -21.07 -13.20
N THR A 85 -3.14 -20.02 -13.89
CA THR A 85 -2.53 -19.50 -15.11
C THR A 85 -1.78 -18.19 -14.89
N ALA A 86 -1.91 -17.57 -13.71
CA ALA A 86 -1.33 -16.27 -13.35
C ALA A 86 0.19 -16.35 -13.10
N TYR A 87 0.95 -17.01 -13.98
CA TYR A 87 2.40 -17.08 -13.92
C TYR A 87 3.00 -16.18 -14.99
N TRP A 88 3.76 -15.17 -14.56
CA TRP A 88 4.44 -14.26 -15.45
C TRP A 88 5.86 -14.76 -15.76
N ASN A 89 6.25 -14.74 -17.04
CA ASN A 89 7.62 -14.97 -17.49
C ASN A 89 8.28 -16.27 -16.96
N GLY A 90 7.52 -17.35 -16.85
CA GLY A 90 8.02 -18.66 -16.38
C GLY A 90 8.40 -18.71 -14.90
N GLN A 91 8.05 -17.69 -14.12
CA GLN A 91 8.24 -17.68 -12.67
C GLN A 91 7.36 -18.73 -11.99
N ASN A 92 7.71 -19.09 -10.75
CA ASN A 92 6.95 -20.01 -9.92
C ASN A 92 6.02 -19.30 -8.91
N MET A 93 5.98 -17.97 -8.92
CA MET A 93 5.03 -17.17 -8.13
C MET A 93 3.81 -16.83 -8.97
N ARG A 94 2.62 -16.84 -8.35
CA ARG A 94 1.42 -16.31 -9.01
C ARG A 94 1.37 -14.80 -8.88
N ARG A 95 1.10 -14.10 -9.98
CA ARG A 95 1.18 -12.64 -10.09
C ARG A 95 0.10 -12.10 -11.01
N THR A 96 -0.61 -11.09 -10.51
CA THR A 96 -1.40 -10.16 -11.30
C THR A 96 -1.18 -8.77 -10.73
N GLU A 97 -0.46 -7.94 -11.46
CA GLU A 97 0.00 -6.64 -10.98
C GLU A 97 -0.15 -5.56 -12.06
N LEU A 98 -0.51 -4.36 -11.62
CA LEU A 98 -0.56 -3.14 -12.40
C LEU A 98 0.48 -2.16 -11.84
N ILE A 99 1.15 -1.41 -12.70
CA ILE A 99 2.13 -0.41 -12.28
C ILE A 99 1.68 0.97 -12.78
N PRO A 100 1.86 2.07 -12.03
CA PRO A 100 1.60 3.41 -12.54
C PRO A 100 2.29 3.69 -13.89
N GLN A 101 1.52 4.13 -14.87
CA GLN A 101 2.02 4.75 -16.09
C GLN A 101 1.97 6.27 -15.90
N THR A 102 3.12 6.88 -15.61
CA THR A 102 3.19 8.32 -15.33
C THR A 102 4.58 8.89 -15.60
N SER A 103 4.65 10.21 -15.78
CA SER A 103 5.88 11.00 -15.76
C SER A 103 5.96 11.93 -14.54
N ALA A 104 4.95 11.92 -13.67
CA ALA A 104 4.96 12.70 -12.45
C ALA A 104 6.03 12.16 -11.48
N GLY A 105 6.57 13.05 -10.64
CA GLY A 105 7.55 12.71 -9.60
C GLY A 105 6.92 11.97 -8.42
N ILE A 106 6.28 10.83 -8.66
CA ILE A 106 5.66 10.00 -7.60
C ILE A 106 6.72 9.39 -6.67
N ASN A 107 7.99 9.37 -7.07
CA ASN A 107 9.12 8.89 -6.29
C ASN A 107 10.01 10.03 -5.72
N GLN A 108 9.49 11.24 -5.58
CA GLN A 108 10.26 12.42 -5.18
C GLN A 108 9.61 13.19 -4.02
N GLY A 109 10.44 13.71 -3.11
CA GLY A 109 9.95 14.46 -1.96
C GLY A 109 9.08 13.61 -1.03
N ARG A 110 8.09 14.24 -0.41
CA ARG A 110 7.08 13.55 0.39
C ARG A 110 5.79 13.38 -0.39
N VAL A 111 5.30 12.15 -0.47
CA VAL A 111 4.10 11.77 -1.20
C VAL A 111 3.30 10.72 -0.43
N TYR A 112 2.04 10.58 -0.80
CA TYR A 112 1.09 9.66 -0.18
C TYR A 112 0.53 8.72 -1.23
N TYR A 113 0.83 7.43 -1.09
CA TYR A 113 0.32 6.37 -1.96
C TYR A 113 -0.94 5.77 -1.34
N HIS A 114 -2.09 6.12 -1.90
CA HIS A 114 -3.41 5.71 -1.43
C HIS A 114 -3.90 4.46 -2.14
N PHE A 115 -4.56 3.60 -1.37
CA PHE A 115 -5.41 2.53 -1.88
C PHE A 115 -6.32 2.01 -0.76
N SER A 116 -7.47 1.47 -1.14
CA SER A 116 -8.29 0.63 -0.27
C SER A 116 -8.22 -0.81 -0.74
N VAL A 117 -8.20 -1.77 0.18
CA VAL A 117 -8.15 -3.21 -0.10
C VAL A 117 -9.17 -3.98 0.72
N LYS A 118 -9.76 -5.03 0.12
CA LYS A 118 -10.74 -5.92 0.74
C LYS A 118 -10.61 -7.33 0.18
N ARG A 119 -11.00 -8.34 0.95
CA ARG A 119 -11.29 -9.69 0.46
C ARG A 119 -12.75 -10.08 0.69
N THR A 120 -13.21 -11.14 0.04
CA THR A 120 -14.52 -11.77 0.30
C THR A 120 -14.31 -13.16 0.92
N ASN A 121 -15.42 -13.84 1.24
CA ASN A 121 -15.39 -15.28 1.54
C ASN A 121 -15.32 -16.14 0.26
N THR A 122 -15.87 -15.66 -0.84
CA THR A 122 -15.68 -16.28 -2.17
C THR A 122 -14.25 -16.04 -2.63
N ASN A 123 -13.57 -17.09 -3.12
CA ASN A 123 -12.18 -17.02 -3.60
C ASN A 123 -11.26 -16.30 -2.62
N ALA A 124 -11.41 -16.58 -1.31
CA ALA A 124 -10.65 -15.90 -0.28
C ALA A 124 -9.15 -16.22 -0.43
N PRO A 125 -8.26 -15.24 -0.24
CA PRO A 125 -6.83 -15.49 -0.27
C PRO A 125 -6.37 -16.51 0.77
N ARG A 126 -5.44 -17.38 0.38
CA ARG A 126 -4.97 -18.50 1.20
C ARG A 126 -4.15 -18.02 2.40
N ALA A 127 -4.68 -18.16 3.60
CA ALA A 127 -3.99 -17.74 4.82
C ALA A 127 -2.74 -18.60 5.14
N ASP A 128 -2.58 -19.76 4.51
CA ASP A 128 -1.43 -20.65 4.65
C ASP A 128 -0.26 -20.36 3.69
N LEU A 129 -0.42 -19.37 2.80
CA LEU A 129 0.60 -18.99 1.82
C LEU A 129 0.98 -17.52 1.97
N GLU A 130 2.25 -17.18 1.75
CA GLU A 130 2.70 -15.79 1.78
C GLU A 130 2.24 -15.05 0.53
N HIS A 131 1.65 -13.88 0.75
CA HIS A 131 1.29 -12.91 -0.26
C HIS A 131 2.05 -11.61 -0.01
N GLN A 132 2.52 -11.00 -1.09
CA GLN A 132 3.04 -9.64 -1.14
C GLN A 132 2.05 -8.80 -1.93
N VAL A 133 1.59 -7.68 -1.35
CA VAL A 133 0.43 -6.93 -1.82
C VAL A 133 0.76 -5.44 -1.83
N ASN A 134 0.46 -4.75 -2.94
CA ASN A 134 0.70 -3.32 -3.10
C ASN A 134 2.13 -2.90 -2.71
N PHE A 135 3.11 -3.63 -3.23
CA PHE A 135 4.52 -3.54 -2.85
C PHE A 135 5.32 -2.67 -3.82
N PHE A 136 6.44 -2.12 -3.35
CA PHE A 136 7.48 -1.61 -4.26
C PHE A 136 8.43 -2.75 -4.65
N GLU A 137 9.04 -2.71 -5.84
CA GLU A 137 9.98 -3.73 -6.33
C GLU A 137 11.14 -3.99 -5.36
N SER A 138 11.61 -2.97 -4.63
CA SER A 138 12.67 -3.13 -3.63
C SER A 138 12.17 -3.65 -2.26
N HIS A 139 10.86 -3.86 -2.11
CA HIS A 139 10.18 -4.27 -0.88
C HIS A 139 10.52 -3.40 0.34
N PHE A 140 10.84 -2.11 0.11
CA PHE A 140 11.11 -1.19 1.22
C PHE A 140 9.86 -0.97 2.08
N THR A 141 8.67 -1.01 1.46
CA THR A 141 7.38 -1.09 2.15
C THR A 141 6.37 -1.85 1.30
N GLU A 142 5.47 -2.58 1.97
CA GLU A 142 4.43 -3.41 1.32
C GLU A 142 3.37 -3.84 2.34
N LEU A 143 2.24 -4.35 1.85
CA LEU A 143 1.39 -5.22 2.65
C LEU A 143 1.79 -6.68 2.44
N LYS A 144 1.62 -7.51 3.47
CA LYS A 144 1.69 -8.97 3.37
C LYS A 144 0.47 -9.63 3.97
N TYR A 145 0.15 -10.83 3.50
CA TYR A 145 -0.92 -11.65 4.04
C TYR A 145 -0.53 -13.14 4.03
N GLY A 146 -1.16 -13.90 4.92
CA GLY A 146 -0.90 -15.32 5.07
C GLY A 146 0.37 -15.63 5.86
N LEU A 147 0.67 -16.93 5.95
CA LEU A 147 1.82 -17.45 6.67
C LEU A 147 3.10 -17.07 5.93
N LEU A 148 3.89 -16.19 6.53
CA LEU A 148 5.16 -15.74 5.95
C LEU A 148 6.16 -16.91 5.86
N SER A 149 6.96 -16.91 4.80
CA SER A 149 8.00 -17.92 4.59
C SER A 149 8.96 -17.98 5.79
N GLY A 150 9.15 -19.19 6.32
CA GLY A 150 9.96 -19.43 7.51
C GLY A 150 9.26 -19.13 8.85
N ALA A 151 8.02 -18.62 8.85
CA ALA A 151 7.23 -18.49 10.08
C ALA A 151 6.74 -19.85 10.57
N SER A 152 6.53 -19.97 11.88
CA SER A 152 5.91 -21.15 12.49
C SER A 152 4.39 -21.09 12.36
N GLY A 153 3.77 -22.27 12.25
CA GLY A 153 2.31 -22.40 12.12
C GLY A 153 1.90 -23.02 10.79
N SER A 154 0.60 -23.05 10.55
CA SER A 154 0.00 -23.58 9.31
C SER A 154 -0.86 -22.57 8.57
N SER A 155 -1.15 -21.42 9.17
CA SER A 155 -2.02 -20.38 8.62
C SER A 155 -1.87 -19.11 9.45
N ASP A 156 -2.00 -17.96 8.80
CA ASP A 156 -2.03 -16.66 9.44
C ASP A 156 -3.03 -15.73 8.71
N PRO A 157 -4.20 -15.46 9.30
CA PRO A 157 -5.27 -14.67 8.66
C PRO A 157 -5.07 -13.16 8.79
N THR A 158 -3.87 -12.68 9.14
CA THR A 158 -3.62 -11.25 9.36
C THR A 158 -3.08 -10.56 8.11
N LEU A 159 -3.66 -9.39 7.81
CA LEU A 159 -3.08 -8.39 6.91
C LEU A 159 -1.99 -7.65 7.69
N LYS A 160 -0.81 -7.55 7.11
CA LYS A 160 0.39 -7.00 7.74
C LYS A 160 0.88 -5.83 6.90
N TRP A 161 1.32 -4.76 7.55
CA TRP A 161 2.15 -3.75 6.90
C TRP A 161 3.61 -3.96 7.29
N CYS A 162 4.47 -4.00 6.29
CA CYS A 162 5.89 -4.31 6.42
C CYS A 162 6.75 -3.12 5.98
N VAL A 163 7.89 -2.98 6.67
CA VAL A 163 8.98 -2.07 6.29
C VAL A 163 10.27 -2.90 6.26
N SER A 164 10.93 -2.98 5.10
CA SER A 164 12.08 -3.87 4.85
C SER A 164 11.83 -5.31 5.32
N GLY A 165 10.69 -5.88 4.91
CA GLY A 165 10.27 -7.24 5.26
C GLY A 165 9.88 -7.44 6.74
N GLN A 166 10.01 -6.43 7.61
CA GLN A 166 9.62 -6.52 9.02
C GLN A 166 8.21 -6.00 9.21
N THR A 167 7.33 -6.81 9.79
CA THR A 167 5.97 -6.39 10.19
C THR A 167 6.05 -5.27 11.22
N LYS A 168 5.43 -4.12 10.91
CA LYS A 168 5.32 -2.96 11.80
C LYS A 168 3.90 -2.76 12.33
N TRP A 169 2.91 -3.27 11.60
CA TRP A 169 1.52 -3.26 11.99
C TRP A 169 0.82 -4.48 11.41
N SER A 170 -0.21 -4.99 12.09
CA SER A 170 -1.07 -6.03 11.55
C SER A 170 -2.48 -5.97 12.13
N VAL A 171 -3.42 -6.58 11.42
CA VAL A 171 -4.82 -6.74 11.81
C VAL A 171 -5.37 -8.02 11.19
N THR A 172 -6.38 -8.65 11.80
CA THR A 172 -7.14 -9.72 11.12
C THR A 172 -7.72 -9.17 9.82
N PHE A 173 -7.50 -9.87 8.71
CA PHE A 173 -8.08 -9.46 7.43
C PHE A 173 -9.49 -10.01 7.33
N ASP A 174 -10.47 -9.34 7.95
CA ASP A 174 -11.85 -9.81 7.96
C ASP A 174 -12.50 -9.71 6.57
N ALA A 175 -13.38 -10.67 6.26
CA ALA A 175 -14.11 -10.65 4.99
C ALA A 175 -15.02 -9.44 4.91
N ASP A 176 -15.09 -8.83 3.74
CA ASP A 176 -15.97 -7.70 3.43
C ASP A 176 -15.67 -6.39 4.20
N VAL A 177 -14.57 -6.34 4.95
CA VAL A 177 -14.06 -5.12 5.58
C VAL A 177 -13.09 -4.43 4.63
N TRP A 178 -13.43 -3.21 4.21
CA TRP A 178 -12.51 -2.35 3.46
C TRP A 178 -11.44 -1.79 4.40
N HIS A 179 -10.17 -2.03 4.09
CA HIS A 179 -9.03 -1.41 4.75
C HIS A 179 -8.52 -0.29 3.85
N ASN A 180 -8.57 0.94 4.34
CA ASN A 180 -8.04 2.11 3.64
C ASN A 180 -6.60 2.32 4.08
N VAL A 181 -5.71 2.60 3.15
CA VAL A 181 -4.28 2.73 3.40
C VAL A 181 -3.74 3.97 2.68
N ALA A 182 -2.85 4.70 3.36
CA ALA A 182 -1.88 5.55 2.69
C ALA A 182 -0.46 5.24 3.20
N TYR A 183 0.44 4.92 2.28
CA TYR A 183 1.88 4.97 2.58
C TYR A 183 2.33 6.42 2.48
N ASP A 184 2.76 6.95 3.61
CA ASP A 184 3.30 8.30 3.74
C ASP A 184 4.82 8.19 3.63
N ILE A 185 5.33 8.43 2.42
CA ILE A 185 6.72 8.18 2.06
C ILE A 185 7.42 9.52 1.88
N ASP A 186 8.51 9.72 2.61
CA ASP A 186 9.44 10.82 2.41
C ASP A 186 10.72 10.28 1.76
N PHE A 187 10.79 10.39 0.43
CA PHE A 187 11.93 9.96 -0.37
C PHE A 187 13.19 10.81 -0.09
N SER A 188 13.03 12.04 0.40
CA SER A 188 14.16 12.92 0.74
C SER A 188 14.75 12.56 2.10
N ALA A 189 13.90 12.11 3.03
CA ALA A 189 14.30 11.75 4.39
C ALA A 189 14.47 10.24 4.61
N ASN A 190 14.27 9.41 3.59
CA ASN A 190 14.34 7.95 3.66
C ASN A 190 13.46 7.39 4.77
N GLN A 191 12.18 7.78 4.76
CA GLN A 191 11.22 7.42 5.81
C GLN A 191 9.88 6.97 5.22
N VAL A 192 9.23 6.05 5.94
CA VAL A 192 7.85 5.64 5.65
C VAL A 192 7.01 5.57 6.92
N SER A 193 5.80 6.10 6.83
CA SER A 193 4.72 5.98 7.82
C SER A 193 3.52 5.29 7.20
N PHE A 194 2.66 4.75 8.06
CA PHE A 194 1.45 4.03 7.67
C PHE A 194 0.23 4.69 8.25
N TRP A 195 -0.65 5.10 7.36
CA TRP A 195 -1.97 5.59 7.69
C TRP A 195 -2.99 4.53 7.33
N HIS A 196 -3.91 4.25 8.24
CA HIS A 196 -4.93 3.21 8.06
C HIS A 196 -6.27 3.61 8.67
N SER A 197 -7.34 3.11 8.08
CA SER A 197 -8.68 3.09 8.64
C SER A 197 -9.49 1.94 8.04
N THR A 198 -10.73 1.75 8.48
CA THR A 198 -11.65 0.80 7.86
C THR A 198 -12.96 1.45 7.44
N GLY A 199 -13.65 0.84 6.46
CA GLY A 199 -14.95 1.31 5.98
C GLY A 199 -14.89 2.75 5.50
N SER A 200 -15.70 3.62 6.10
CA SER A 200 -15.81 5.05 5.78
C SER A 200 -14.93 5.96 6.65
N ASP A 201 -14.26 5.41 7.66
CA ASP A 201 -13.56 6.22 8.66
C ASP A 201 -12.36 6.94 8.03
N PRO A 202 -12.04 8.16 8.47
CA PRO A 202 -10.88 8.86 7.95
C PRO A 202 -9.59 8.14 8.35
N LEU A 203 -8.58 8.21 7.48
CA LEU A 203 -7.24 7.68 7.75
C LEU A 203 -6.66 8.29 9.04
N VAL A 204 -6.09 7.43 9.87
CA VAL A 204 -5.32 7.84 11.05
C VAL A 204 -3.89 7.35 10.93
N LEU A 205 -2.93 8.13 11.44
CA LEU A 205 -1.54 7.70 11.50
C LEU A 205 -1.44 6.53 12.48
N THR A 206 -1.17 5.34 11.97
CA THR A 206 -1.21 4.09 12.74
C THR A 206 0.18 3.63 13.16
N ALA A 207 1.21 3.90 12.35
CA ALA A 207 2.59 3.54 12.67
C ALA A 207 3.60 4.40 11.88
N GLY A 208 4.82 4.50 12.41
CA GLY A 208 5.92 5.28 11.81
C GLY A 208 6.04 6.72 12.33
N PRO A 209 7.01 7.49 11.81
CA PRO A 209 7.88 7.14 10.69
C PRO A 209 8.97 6.12 11.07
N PHE A 210 9.32 5.26 10.11
CA PHE A 210 10.48 4.37 10.20
C PHE A 210 11.50 4.74 9.13
N SER A 211 12.78 4.76 9.49
CA SER A 211 13.87 4.94 8.52
C SER A 211 14.04 3.69 7.65
N VAL A 212 14.09 3.89 6.33
CA VAL A 212 14.24 2.82 5.34
C VAL A 212 14.82 3.38 4.04
N SER A 213 15.57 2.57 3.28
CA SER A 213 16.01 2.94 1.93
C SER A 213 14.83 3.03 0.96
N THR A 214 14.25 4.21 0.79
CA THR A 214 13.08 4.46 -0.08
C THR A 214 13.53 4.57 -1.54
N SER A 215 13.89 3.44 -2.16
CA SER A 215 14.28 3.42 -3.58
C SER A 215 13.07 3.08 -4.45
N SER A 216 12.72 4.01 -5.34
CA SER A 216 11.74 3.81 -6.40
C SER A 216 12.17 4.52 -7.68
N ASN A 217 11.95 3.91 -8.85
CA ASN A 217 12.16 4.53 -10.15
C ASN A 217 10.91 5.25 -10.71
N GLY A 218 9.79 5.27 -9.98
CA GLY A 218 8.51 5.83 -10.40
C GLY A 218 7.66 4.92 -11.27
N ALA A 219 8.11 3.69 -11.53
CA ALA A 219 7.45 2.66 -12.33
C ALA A 219 7.67 1.26 -11.71
N ASP A 220 7.63 1.18 -10.38
CA ASP A 220 7.96 -0.02 -9.61
C ASP A 220 7.11 -0.15 -8.34
N TRP A 221 5.92 0.48 -8.34
CA TRP A 221 4.88 0.23 -7.34
C TRP A 221 3.82 -0.69 -7.96
N HIS A 222 3.64 -1.85 -7.36
CA HIS A 222 2.85 -2.95 -7.90
C HIS A 222 1.48 -2.97 -7.24
N LEU A 223 0.49 -2.30 -7.84
CA LEU A 223 -0.91 -2.49 -7.46
C LEU A 223 -1.33 -3.91 -7.84
N GLY A 224 -1.54 -4.77 -6.85
CA GLY A 224 -1.88 -6.17 -7.08
C GLY A 224 -1.24 -7.08 -6.07
N VAL A 225 -1.06 -8.34 -6.50
CA VAL A 225 -0.69 -9.44 -5.60
C VAL A 225 0.32 -10.36 -6.27
N LEU A 226 1.36 -10.67 -5.50
CA LEU A 226 2.27 -11.79 -5.71
C LEU A 226 2.02 -12.82 -4.60
N ARG A 227 1.86 -14.10 -4.96
CA ARG A 227 1.80 -15.22 -4.01
C ARG A 227 3.01 -16.12 -4.18
N LEU A 228 3.74 -16.36 -3.10
CA LEU A 228 4.88 -17.26 -3.11
C LEU A 228 4.42 -18.73 -3.24
N PRO A 229 5.18 -19.57 -3.95
CA PRO A 229 4.84 -20.98 -4.12
C PRO A 229 5.02 -21.78 -2.83
N MET A 230 4.22 -22.83 -2.69
CA MET A 230 4.57 -24.05 -1.96
C MET A 230 4.48 -25.26 -2.92
N ASN A 231 5.15 -26.38 -2.62
CA ASN A 231 5.17 -27.54 -3.53
C ASN A 231 3.78 -28.07 -3.89
N SER A 232 2.82 -27.98 -2.97
CA SER A 232 1.40 -28.33 -3.20
C SER A 232 0.65 -27.31 -4.05
N ASP A 233 1.18 -26.09 -4.18
CA ASP A 233 0.52 -24.95 -4.82
C ASP A 233 0.62 -24.96 -6.35
N LEU A 234 1.70 -25.53 -6.89
CA LEU A 234 1.95 -25.61 -8.34
C LEU A 234 0.88 -26.44 -9.09
N GLN A 235 0.14 -27.28 -8.38
CA GLN A 235 -0.93 -28.13 -8.94
C GLN A 235 -2.33 -27.67 -8.52
N SER A 236 -2.43 -26.61 -7.71
CA SER A 236 -3.72 -26.13 -7.22
C SER A 236 -4.51 -25.43 -8.34
N SER A 237 -5.82 -25.67 -8.41
CA SER A 237 -6.74 -24.95 -9.31
C SER A 237 -7.51 -23.84 -8.61
N ASP A 238 -7.08 -23.45 -7.41
CA ASP A 238 -7.66 -22.35 -6.66
C ASP A 238 -7.57 -21.02 -7.41
N VAL A 239 -8.58 -20.19 -7.18
CA VAL A 239 -8.63 -18.80 -7.60
C VAL A 239 -8.72 -17.97 -6.33
N GLU A 240 -7.96 -16.89 -6.28
CA GLU A 240 -8.08 -15.89 -5.23
C GLU A 240 -8.49 -14.55 -5.81
N ASP A 241 -9.41 -13.87 -5.14
CA ASP A 241 -9.93 -12.58 -5.54
C ASP A 241 -9.60 -11.51 -4.48
N TRP A 242 -8.94 -10.45 -4.94
CA TRP A 242 -8.58 -9.27 -4.16
C TRP A 242 -9.29 -8.05 -4.73
N TYR A 243 -9.86 -7.22 -3.87
CA TYR A 243 -10.62 -6.05 -4.31
C TYR A 243 -9.89 -4.78 -3.91
N PHE A 244 -9.69 -3.86 -4.85
CA PHE A 244 -9.07 -2.57 -4.64
C PHE A 244 -9.93 -1.41 -5.15
N SER A 245 -9.79 -0.25 -4.52
CA SER A 245 -10.38 1.02 -4.98
C SER A 245 -9.63 2.20 -4.37
N GLY A 246 -9.98 3.43 -4.75
CA GLY A 246 -9.36 4.63 -4.18
C GLY A 246 -7.84 4.68 -4.40
N VAL A 247 -7.36 4.15 -5.53
CA VAL A 247 -5.92 4.04 -5.81
C VAL A 247 -5.43 5.32 -6.47
N TYR A 248 -4.54 6.06 -5.83
CA TYR A 248 -3.94 7.29 -6.37
C TYR A 248 -2.68 7.67 -5.59
N VAL A 249 -1.90 8.61 -6.13
CA VAL A 249 -0.77 9.23 -5.43
C VAL A 249 -1.02 10.73 -5.33
N GLU A 250 -0.82 11.29 -4.15
CA GLU A 250 -0.89 12.73 -3.93
C GLU A 250 0.39 13.29 -3.26
N SER A 251 0.56 14.60 -3.40
CA SER A 251 1.63 15.37 -2.76
C SER A 251 1.04 16.54 -1.97
N GLY A 252 1.84 17.17 -1.11
CA GLY A 252 1.39 18.28 -0.27
C GLY A 252 0.83 17.78 1.07
N SER A 253 -0.44 18.05 1.36
CA SER A 253 -1.10 17.59 2.58
C SER A 253 -1.91 16.33 2.34
N LEU A 254 -1.78 15.34 3.23
CA LEU A 254 -2.57 14.11 3.17
C LEU A 254 -4.08 14.40 3.25
N ASN A 255 -4.84 13.87 2.31
CA ASN A 255 -6.28 13.75 2.39
C ASN A 255 -6.66 12.50 3.19
N THR A 256 -7.15 12.69 4.42
CA THR A 256 -7.56 11.57 5.27
C THR A 256 -8.98 11.09 4.99
N GLN A 257 -9.80 11.86 4.28
CA GLN A 257 -11.21 11.53 4.06
C GLN A 257 -11.38 10.55 2.90
N ILE A 258 -12.05 9.43 3.15
CA ILE A 258 -12.36 8.44 2.12
C ILE A 258 -13.40 9.02 1.16
N GLY A 259 -13.15 8.90 -0.14
CA GLY A 259 -14.04 9.39 -1.21
C GLY A 259 -13.90 10.87 -1.57
N SER A 260 -13.04 11.63 -0.89
CA SER A 260 -12.87 13.07 -1.14
C SER A 260 -11.72 13.41 -2.08
N GLY A 261 -11.04 12.42 -2.69
CA GLY A 261 -9.91 12.64 -3.58
C GLY A 261 -10.32 13.52 -4.76
N VAL A 262 -9.88 14.76 -4.77
CA VAL A 262 -10.28 15.73 -5.80
C VAL A 262 -9.70 15.27 -7.14
N THR A 263 -10.54 15.03 -8.15
CA THR A 263 -10.07 14.77 -9.51
C THR A 263 -9.37 16.03 -10.04
N PRO A 264 -8.15 15.95 -10.61
CA PRO A 264 -7.59 17.09 -11.32
C PRO A 264 -8.54 17.42 -12.48
N THR A 265 -9.21 18.57 -12.41
CA THR A 265 -9.97 19.07 -13.56
C THR A 265 -8.95 19.54 -14.59
N THR A 266 -8.65 18.71 -15.58
CA THR A 266 -7.93 19.13 -16.78
C THR A 266 -8.81 20.14 -17.51
N THR A 267 -8.65 21.42 -17.17
CA THR A 267 -9.32 22.51 -17.86
C THR A 267 -8.69 22.62 -19.24
N ARG A 268 -9.30 21.97 -20.22
CA ARG A 268 -8.93 22.12 -21.63
C ARG A 268 -9.35 23.52 -22.08
N THR A 269 -8.45 24.49 -21.96
CA THR A 269 -8.64 25.85 -22.46
C THR A 269 -8.81 25.80 -23.97
N THR A 270 -10.06 25.73 -24.43
CA THR A 270 -10.40 25.90 -25.84
C THR A 270 -10.81 27.35 -25.98
N THR A 271 -9.85 28.19 -26.35
CA THR A 271 -10.07 29.62 -26.61
C THR A 271 -10.99 29.76 -27.83
N THR A 272 -12.28 29.95 -27.60
CA THR A 272 -13.19 30.45 -28.63
C THR A 272 -13.91 31.66 -28.05
N ALA A 273 -13.38 32.84 -28.38
CA ALA A 273 -14.04 34.10 -28.16
C ALA A 273 -15.24 34.18 -29.10
N VAL A 274 -16.47 34.36 -28.59
CA VAL A 274 -17.55 35.12 -29.25
C VAL A 274 -18.59 35.55 -28.19
N ARG A 275 -18.61 36.88 -27.98
CA ARG A 275 -19.76 37.80 -27.92
C ARG A 275 -20.78 37.72 -26.78
N THR A 276 -20.71 38.79 -26.00
CA THR A 276 -21.67 39.40 -25.09
C THR A 276 -23.08 39.55 -25.66
N THR A 277 -24.08 39.07 -24.92
CA THR A 277 -25.44 39.62 -24.91
C THR A 277 -25.96 39.63 -23.48
N THR A 278 -26.20 40.84 -23.00
CA THR A 278 -26.81 41.22 -21.72
C THR A 278 -28.32 40.97 -21.77
N THR A 279 -28.85 40.20 -20.81
CA THR A 279 -30.27 40.31 -20.44
C THR A 279 -30.44 40.02 -18.95
N SER A 280 -31.12 40.94 -18.27
CA SER A 280 -31.31 41.00 -16.82
C SER A 280 -32.47 40.15 -16.30
N SER A 281 -32.35 39.82 -15.01
CA SER A 281 -33.38 39.65 -13.96
C SER A 281 -34.45 38.55 -14.11
N THR A 282 -34.51 37.65 -13.12
CA THR A 282 -35.59 37.68 -12.11
C THR A 282 -35.22 36.90 -10.85
N THR A 283 -35.47 37.53 -9.71
CA THR A 283 -35.31 37.00 -8.35
C THR A 283 -36.58 36.28 -7.93
N THR A 284 -36.47 35.07 -7.38
CA THR A 284 -37.56 34.47 -6.59
C THR A 284 -36.98 33.88 -5.32
N GLN A 285 -37.16 34.62 -4.22
CA GLN A 285 -36.97 34.15 -2.85
C GLN A 285 -38.00 33.04 -2.53
N ARG A 286 -37.56 32.01 -1.82
CA ARG A 286 -38.45 31.09 -1.11
C ARG A 286 -38.11 31.09 0.37
N THR A 287 -39.11 31.42 1.16
CA THR A 287 -39.13 31.50 2.62
C THR A 287 -39.63 30.19 3.24
N THR A 288 -39.35 30.01 4.53
CA THR A 288 -39.94 29.05 5.51
C THR A 288 -39.29 27.65 5.51
N THR A 289 -38.94 27.00 6.62
CA THR A 289 -39.36 27.13 8.03
C THR A 289 -38.24 26.59 8.93
N GLY A 290 -37.96 27.27 10.04
CA GLY A 290 -37.05 26.79 11.08
C GLY A 290 -37.70 25.72 11.95
N THR A 291 -36.95 24.66 12.24
CA THR A 291 -37.28 23.72 13.32
C THR A 291 -36.06 23.61 14.22
N THR A 292 -36.18 24.25 15.38
CA THR A 292 -35.22 24.22 16.48
C THR A 292 -35.34 22.87 17.18
N PHE A 293 -34.29 22.05 17.13
CA PHE A 293 -34.14 20.91 18.04
C PHE A 293 -33.17 21.28 19.16
N SER A 294 -33.72 21.32 20.36
CA SER A 294 -33.03 21.50 21.63
C SER A 294 -32.61 20.13 22.13
N THR A 295 -31.32 19.88 22.29
CA THR A 295 -30.82 18.68 22.97
C THR A 295 -29.88 19.06 24.09
N THR A 296 -30.31 18.68 25.29
CA THR A 296 -29.74 18.96 26.60
C THR A 296 -28.33 18.40 26.77
N ILE A 297 -27.41 19.26 27.21
CA ILE A 297 -26.08 18.89 27.68
C ILE A 297 -26.22 18.10 28.98
N ARG A 298 -25.68 16.88 29.02
CA ARG A 298 -25.57 16.08 30.25
C ARG A 298 -24.09 15.95 30.61
N THR A 299 -23.69 16.76 31.57
CA THR A 299 -22.38 16.75 32.22
C THR A 299 -22.26 15.53 33.13
N THR A 300 -21.29 14.66 32.87
CA THR A 300 -20.88 13.61 33.83
C THR A 300 -19.48 13.93 34.33
N THR A 301 -19.42 14.40 35.57
CA THR A 301 -18.22 14.50 36.39
C THR A 301 -17.88 13.12 36.94
N THR A 302 -16.71 12.59 36.61
CA THR A 302 -16.11 11.45 37.32
C THR A 302 -14.68 11.78 37.71
N THR A 303 -14.45 11.65 39.01
CA THR A 303 -13.27 12.02 39.79
C THR A 303 -12.10 11.05 39.58
N SER A 304 -10.89 11.61 39.46
CA SER A 304 -9.61 10.91 39.60
C SER A 304 -9.39 10.36 41.02
N PRO A 305 -8.65 9.25 41.15
CA PRO A 305 -7.83 9.00 42.33
C PRO A 305 -6.33 9.08 42.00
N THR A 306 -5.59 9.72 42.91
CA THR A 306 -4.16 10.03 42.86
C THR A 306 -3.35 9.02 43.68
N THR A 307 -2.17 8.66 43.15
CA THR A 307 -0.94 8.13 43.81
C THR A 307 -0.97 6.86 44.65
N THR A 308 -0.07 5.91 44.35
CA THR A 308 1.05 5.55 45.25
C THR A 308 2.21 4.95 44.43
N ALA A 309 3.38 5.57 44.48
CA ALA A 309 4.63 5.05 43.94
C ALA A 309 5.27 4.07 44.94
N ARG A 310 5.79 2.93 44.46
CA ARG A 310 6.60 2.01 45.27
C ARG A 310 7.90 1.67 44.56
N THR A 311 8.98 2.01 45.25
CA THR A 311 10.39 1.78 44.93
C THR A 311 10.81 0.36 45.30
N THR A 312 11.50 -0.36 44.40
CA THR A 312 12.34 -1.53 44.75
C THR A 312 13.55 -1.64 43.81
N THR A 313 14.71 -1.36 44.39
CA THR A 313 16.06 -1.97 44.27
C THR A 313 16.55 -2.60 42.94
N PRO A 314 17.79 -2.25 42.48
CA PRO A 314 18.44 -2.89 41.34
C PRO A 314 19.20 -4.18 41.75
N SER A 315 19.14 -5.20 40.90
CA SER A 315 19.93 -6.43 41.00
C SER A 315 21.11 -6.40 40.02
N THR A 316 22.30 -6.68 40.53
CA THR A 316 23.59 -6.76 39.86
C THR A 316 23.80 -8.11 39.17
N THR A 317 24.26 -8.11 37.91
CA THR A 317 24.92 -9.27 37.29
C THR A 317 26.04 -8.87 36.32
N ARG A 318 27.25 -8.87 36.90
CA ARG A 318 28.52 -9.48 36.44
C ARG A 318 28.92 -9.38 34.95
N SER A 319 29.94 -8.56 34.72
CA SER A 319 30.79 -8.47 33.54
C SER A 319 31.69 -9.70 33.36
N THR A 320 31.91 -10.12 32.12
CA THR A 320 33.03 -10.99 31.72
C THR A 320 33.83 -10.36 30.59
N THR A 321 35.14 -10.61 30.68
CA THR A 321 36.28 -9.89 30.12
C THR A 321 36.48 -10.11 28.62
N ALA A 322 36.84 -9.05 27.90
CA ALA A 322 37.31 -9.08 26.52
C ALA A 322 38.77 -9.58 26.45
N ALA A 323 39.09 -10.35 25.41
CA ALA A 323 40.45 -10.63 24.98
C ALA A 323 40.59 -10.28 23.49
N THR A 324 41.67 -9.56 23.17
CA THR A 324 42.01 -9.02 21.85
C THR A 324 43.25 -9.75 21.32
N THR A 325 43.19 -10.38 20.13
CA THR A 325 44.36 -10.61 19.24
C THR A 325 43.94 -11.08 17.82
N THR A 326 44.14 -10.18 16.85
CA THR A 326 44.71 -10.29 15.48
C THR A 326 44.64 -11.59 14.62
N THR A 327 43.93 -11.45 13.49
CA THR A 327 44.24 -11.84 12.08
C THR A 327 44.73 -13.25 11.72
N SER A 328 43.87 -14.04 11.03
CA SER A 328 43.97 -14.41 9.59
C SER A 328 43.20 -15.72 9.27
N ALA A 329 42.31 -15.64 8.27
CA ALA A 329 41.67 -16.72 7.51
C ALA A 329 41.02 -17.90 8.29
N SER A 330 39.73 -17.79 8.58
CA SER A 330 38.89 -18.94 8.99
C SER A 330 37.60 -18.96 8.16
N GLY A 331 37.43 -20.01 7.36
CA GLY A 331 36.28 -20.22 6.50
C GLY A 331 34.99 -20.15 7.31
N SER A 332 34.03 -19.33 6.85
CA SER A 332 32.68 -19.39 7.36
C SER A 332 32.15 -20.83 7.22
N PRO A 333 31.30 -21.30 8.15
CA PRO A 333 30.67 -22.61 8.03
C PRO A 333 30.01 -22.74 6.64
N PRO A 334 30.00 -23.94 6.04
CA PRO A 334 29.43 -24.12 4.71
C PRO A 334 28.01 -23.55 4.63
N ALA A 335 27.71 -22.85 3.54
CA ALA A 335 26.37 -22.36 3.30
C ALA A 335 25.40 -23.54 3.22
N ASN A 336 24.27 -23.41 3.90
CA ASN A 336 23.16 -24.37 3.79
C ASN A 336 22.73 -24.49 2.32
N LYS A 337 22.03 -25.59 1.99
CA LYS A 337 21.39 -25.70 0.67
C LYS A 337 20.49 -24.47 0.45
N TRP A 338 20.62 -23.84 -0.71
CA TRP A 338 20.04 -22.55 -1.11
C TRP A 338 20.67 -21.29 -0.49
N GLY A 339 21.71 -21.42 0.32
CA GLY A 339 22.47 -20.29 0.87
C GLY A 339 23.44 -19.67 -0.13
N GLN A 340 23.79 -18.39 0.09
CA GLN A 340 24.79 -17.70 -0.73
C GLN A 340 26.19 -18.25 -0.42
N CYS A 341 26.89 -18.66 -1.48
CA CYS A 341 28.21 -19.27 -1.43
C CYS A 341 29.26 -18.49 -2.23
N GLY A 342 28.93 -17.31 -2.75
CA GLY A 342 29.83 -16.53 -3.58
C GLY A 342 29.18 -15.27 -4.16
N GLY A 343 30.00 -14.51 -4.89
CA GLY A 343 29.61 -13.23 -5.50
C GLY A 343 30.66 -12.15 -5.25
N ILE A 344 30.75 -11.18 -6.16
CA ILE A 344 31.60 -10.00 -5.98
C ILE A 344 31.21 -9.27 -4.69
N GLY A 345 32.19 -9.09 -3.80
CA GLY A 345 31.99 -8.44 -2.50
C GLY A 345 31.45 -9.36 -1.39
N TRP A 346 31.20 -10.65 -1.68
CA TRP A 346 30.76 -11.62 -0.67
C TRP A 346 31.93 -12.03 0.24
N THR A 347 31.73 -11.86 1.56
CA THR A 347 32.73 -12.22 2.59
C THR A 347 32.27 -13.38 3.48
N GLY A 348 31.18 -14.06 3.10
CA GLY A 348 30.61 -15.18 3.85
C GLY A 348 31.12 -16.55 3.38
N ALA A 349 30.29 -17.59 3.55
CA ALA A 349 30.62 -18.96 3.16
C ALA A 349 30.96 -19.05 1.68
N THR A 350 32.04 -19.76 1.34
CA THR A 350 32.46 -20.03 -0.05
C THR A 350 32.30 -21.49 -0.45
N THR A 351 31.84 -22.32 0.49
CA THR A 351 31.56 -23.74 0.31
C THR A 351 30.12 -24.04 0.70
N CYS A 352 29.57 -25.13 0.17
CA CYS A 352 28.21 -25.57 0.43
C CYS A 352 28.20 -26.80 1.35
N VAL A 353 27.11 -27.00 2.08
CA VAL A 353 26.87 -28.24 2.81
C VAL A 353 26.90 -29.46 1.87
N ASP A 354 27.32 -30.60 2.40
CA ASP A 354 27.43 -31.84 1.63
C ASP A 354 26.15 -32.17 0.85
N GLY A 355 26.30 -32.55 -0.41
CA GLY A 355 25.19 -32.82 -1.32
C GLY A 355 24.63 -31.60 -2.05
N SER A 356 25.28 -30.43 -1.94
CA SER A 356 25.00 -29.25 -2.76
C SER A 356 26.28 -28.62 -3.31
N THR A 357 26.18 -27.94 -4.46
CA THR A 357 27.33 -27.31 -5.13
C THR A 357 27.09 -25.81 -5.30
N CYS A 358 28.13 -25.01 -5.11
CA CYS A 358 28.04 -23.57 -5.30
C CYS A 358 27.92 -23.23 -6.79
N GLN A 359 26.74 -22.79 -7.22
CA GLN A 359 26.47 -22.39 -8.59
C GLN A 359 26.38 -20.86 -8.68
N ALA A 360 27.18 -20.26 -9.56
CA ALA A 360 27.08 -18.83 -9.84
C ALA A 360 25.80 -18.53 -10.62
N LEU A 361 24.91 -17.70 -10.06
CA LEU A 361 23.69 -17.25 -10.73
C LEU A 361 23.94 -15.93 -11.46
N ASN A 362 24.73 -15.04 -10.85
CA ASN A 362 25.20 -13.81 -11.46
C ASN A 362 26.54 -13.38 -10.82
N PRO A 363 27.23 -12.35 -11.36
CA PRO A 363 28.54 -11.93 -10.84
C PRO A 363 28.57 -11.55 -9.36
N TYR A 364 27.44 -11.11 -8.79
CA TYR A 364 27.32 -10.67 -7.40
C TYR A 364 26.72 -11.75 -6.48
N TYR A 365 26.28 -12.89 -7.03
CA TYR A 365 25.56 -13.90 -6.28
C TYR A 365 25.74 -15.32 -6.82
N SER A 366 26.29 -16.20 -5.97
CA SER A 366 26.35 -17.65 -6.17
C SER A 366 25.58 -18.36 -5.06
N GLN A 367 24.88 -19.44 -5.38
CA GLN A 367 23.99 -20.16 -4.46
C GLN A 367 24.31 -21.66 -4.41
N CYS A 368 24.17 -22.28 -3.24
CA CYS A 368 24.25 -23.72 -3.09
C CYS A 368 23.00 -24.42 -3.64
N LEU A 369 23.12 -25.21 -4.71
CA LEU A 369 22.00 -25.98 -5.31
C LEU A 369 22.21 -27.48 -5.21
#